data_AF-A0A2A9EM23-F1
#
_entry.id   AF-A0A2A9EM23-F1
#
_cell.length_a   1.000
_cell.length_b   1.000
_cell.length_c   1.000
_cell.angle_alpha   90.00
_cell.angle_beta   90.00
_cell.angle_gamma   90.00
#
_symmetry.space_group_name_H-M   'P 1'
#
loop_
_entity.id
_entity.type
_entity.pdbx_description
1 polymer ?
#
loop_
_entity_poly.entity_id
_entity_poly.type
_entity_poly.pdbx_seq_one_letter_code
_entity_poly.pdbx_strand_id
1 'polypeptide(L)'
;MELRAVRALGVELLALHGLTSWRFAFDNAKRRAGACKFDTRTISVSRHLMALYSEEHVRDTILHEIAHALVGPKHGHDRVWRAKALAIGCSGSRLVDADAPRAPAPWRGTCPHGHTYDRHRRPARPASCTRCDRRFNPDYLLTWTFHGRATSPGPQYERELSRLLGARSRRGGDRAGLPIPGLPDAFGAAGRAAASAASDAAARGGTLAPERDPARDLAARGRLTPGTVVRITAPGKYFGSRVTILKSARTRYHVRRGEDRLTVPFAYVEPVPPR
;
A
#
# COMPACT_ATOMS: atom_id res chain seq x y z
N MET A 1 17.33 -11.91 -15.49
CA MET A 1 18.68 -12.53 -15.41
C MET A 1 19.17 -12.49 -13.96
N GLU A 2 19.89 -13.51 -13.47
CA GLU A 2 20.42 -13.50 -12.09
C GLU A 2 21.45 -12.38 -11.87
N LEU A 3 21.41 -11.70 -10.73
CA LEU A 3 22.25 -10.51 -10.48
C LEU A 3 23.76 -10.80 -10.52
N ARG A 4 24.17 -12.03 -10.19
CA ARG A 4 25.58 -12.44 -10.35
C ARG A 4 26.01 -12.44 -11.81
N ALA A 5 25.17 -12.98 -12.69
CA ALA A 5 25.42 -13.01 -14.14
C ALA A 5 25.41 -11.59 -14.72
N VAL A 6 24.50 -10.73 -14.27
CA VAL A 6 24.47 -9.30 -14.66
C VAL A 6 25.78 -8.60 -14.29
N ARG A 7 26.33 -8.87 -13.08
CA ARG A 7 27.62 -8.31 -12.67
C ARG A 7 28.77 -8.82 -13.54
N ALA A 8 28.79 -10.11 -13.87
CA ALA A 8 29.82 -10.69 -14.74
C ALA A 8 29.79 -10.03 -16.12
N LEU A 9 28.62 -9.97 -16.76
CA LEU A 9 28.42 -9.30 -18.04
C LEU A 9 28.84 -7.83 -18.00
N GLY A 10 28.47 -7.09 -16.94
CA GLY A 10 28.85 -5.68 -16.81
C GLY A 10 30.35 -5.45 -16.70
N VAL A 11 31.06 -6.31 -15.97
CA VAL A 11 32.53 -6.24 -15.86
C VAL A 11 33.20 -6.60 -17.18
N GLU A 12 32.70 -7.63 -17.86
CA GLU A 12 33.18 -8.07 -19.17
C GLU A 12 33.03 -6.96 -20.22
N LEU A 13 31.85 -6.33 -20.32
CA LEU A 13 31.59 -5.26 -21.27
C LEU A 13 32.43 -4.01 -20.99
N LEU A 14 32.66 -3.66 -19.72
CA LEU A 14 33.59 -2.57 -19.37
C LEU A 14 34.99 -2.87 -19.89
N ALA A 15 35.49 -4.09 -19.69
CA ALA A 15 36.82 -4.50 -20.16
C ALA A 15 36.90 -4.50 -21.69
N LEU A 16 35.89 -5.06 -22.37
CA LEU A 16 35.80 -5.12 -23.83
C LEU A 16 35.87 -3.74 -24.48
N HIS A 17 35.29 -2.72 -23.84
CA HIS A 17 35.29 -1.34 -24.34
C HIS A 17 36.39 -0.45 -23.75
N GLY A 18 37.42 -1.04 -23.11
CA GLY A 18 38.60 -0.32 -22.63
C GLY A 18 38.38 0.53 -21.37
N LEU A 19 37.25 0.34 -20.67
CA LEU A 19 36.91 1.06 -19.45
C LEU A 19 37.43 0.34 -18.19
N THR A 20 38.68 -0.14 -18.21
CA THR A 20 39.28 -0.94 -17.13
C THR A 20 39.43 -0.20 -15.79
N SER A 21 39.51 1.13 -15.81
CA SER A 21 39.53 1.97 -14.60
C SER A 21 38.13 2.32 -14.08
N TRP A 22 37.06 1.91 -14.76
CA TRP A 22 35.69 2.13 -14.35
C TRP A 22 35.16 0.96 -13.53
N ARG A 23 34.19 1.25 -12.66
CA ARG A 23 33.54 0.25 -11.80
C ARG A 23 32.13 -0.06 -12.26
N PHE A 24 31.77 -1.34 -12.20
CA PHE A 24 30.39 -1.80 -12.32
C PHE A 24 29.73 -2.00 -10.94
N ALA A 25 28.55 -1.42 -10.75
CA ALA A 25 27.82 -1.49 -9.47
C ALA A 25 26.30 -1.65 -9.64
N PHE A 26 25.65 -2.10 -8.57
CA PHE A 26 24.18 -2.10 -8.48
C PHE A 26 23.69 -0.95 -7.61
N ASP A 27 22.70 -0.21 -8.08
CA ASP A 27 21.95 0.75 -7.29
C ASP A 27 20.55 0.24 -6.91
N ASN A 28 19.81 1.04 -6.14
CA ASN A 28 18.43 0.77 -5.69
C ASN A 28 17.38 1.58 -6.49
N ALA A 29 17.73 2.11 -7.67
CA ALA A 29 16.77 2.86 -8.48
C ALA A 29 15.61 1.94 -8.89
N LYS A 30 14.37 2.43 -8.82
CA LYS A 30 13.18 1.64 -9.17
C LYS A 30 12.55 2.05 -10.51
N ARG A 31 13.04 3.16 -11.08
CA ARG A 31 12.51 3.80 -12.30
C ARG A 31 13.56 4.07 -13.37
N ARG A 32 14.84 4.12 -13.01
CA ARG A 32 15.97 4.36 -13.91
C ARG A 32 16.76 3.05 -14.01
N ALA A 33 17.03 2.59 -15.24
CA ALA A 33 17.68 1.31 -15.49
C ALA A 33 19.20 1.37 -15.27
N GLY A 34 19.87 2.40 -15.80
CA GLY A 34 21.31 2.61 -15.71
C GLY A 34 21.69 4.06 -15.36
N ALA A 35 22.94 4.29 -14.98
CA ALA A 35 23.55 5.61 -14.91
C ALA A 35 25.07 5.52 -15.02
N CYS A 36 25.63 6.42 -15.82
CA CYS A 36 27.04 6.77 -15.88
C CYS A 36 27.36 7.88 -14.85
N LYS A 37 28.34 7.62 -13.97
CA LYS A 37 28.82 8.57 -12.95
C LYS A 37 30.29 8.89 -13.23
N PHE A 38 30.53 10.05 -13.85
CA PHE A 38 31.87 10.46 -14.29
C PHE A 38 32.82 10.76 -13.12
N ASP A 39 32.32 11.40 -12.07
CA ASP A 39 33.06 11.75 -10.85
C ASP A 39 33.78 10.56 -10.20
N THR A 40 33.09 9.42 -10.20
CA THR A 40 33.48 8.19 -9.53
C THR A 40 33.86 7.10 -10.54
N ARG A 41 33.88 7.40 -11.84
CA ARG A 41 34.07 6.44 -12.95
C ARG A 41 33.28 5.16 -12.72
N THR A 42 31.98 5.29 -12.45
CA THR A 42 31.12 4.17 -12.09
C THR A 42 29.93 4.09 -13.02
N ILE A 43 29.72 2.91 -13.61
CA ILE A 43 28.46 2.54 -14.26
C ILE A 43 27.63 1.77 -13.23
N SER A 44 26.44 2.29 -12.93
CA SER A 44 25.52 1.62 -12.01
C SER A 44 24.18 1.29 -12.66
N VAL A 45 23.71 0.06 -12.46
CA VAL A 45 22.40 -0.40 -12.93
C VAL A 45 21.47 -0.74 -11.77
N SER A 46 20.16 -0.65 -12.00
CA SER A 46 19.14 -0.98 -11.00
C SER A 46 19.08 -2.48 -10.75
N ARG A 47 19.37 -2.92 -9.52
CA ARG A 47 19.18 -4.34 -9.15
C ARG A 47 17.73 -4.82 -9.35
N HIS A 48 16.76 -3.92 -9.17
CA HIS A 48 15.34 -4.28 -9.26
C HIS A 48 14.89 -4.48 -10.70
N LEU A 49 15.40 -3.67 -11.63
CA LEU A 49 15.05 -3.77 -13.05
C LEU A 49 15.85 -4.87 -13.75
N MET A 50 17.15 -4.99 -13.45
CA MET A 50 18.00 -6.03 -14.05
C MET A 50 17.54 -7.45 -13.72
N ALA A 51 16.93 -7.66 -12.55
CA ALA A 51 16.32 -8.93 -12.18
C ALA A 51 15.11 -9.30 -13.06
N LEU A 52 14.41 -8.30 -13.61
CA LEU A 52 13.21 -8.49 -14.43
C LEU A 52 13.50 -8.50 -15.94
N TYR A 53 14.61 -7.90 -16.36
CA TYR A 53 14.97 -7.79 -17.77
C TYR A 53 15.52 -9.11 -18.32
N SER A 54 15.26 -9.32 -19.62
CA SER A 54 15.97 -10.31 -20.43
C SER A 54 17.45 -9.95 -20.52
N GLU A 55 18.30 -10.91 -20.87
CA GLU A 55 19.74 -10.65 -21.04
C GLU A 55 20.00 -9.55 -22.09
N GLU A 56 19.24 -9.53 -23.18
CA GLU A 56 19.31 -8.51 -24.22
C GLU A 56 19.06 -7.10 -23.65
N HIS A 57 17.98 -6.91 -22.89
CA HIS A 57 17.67 -5.63 -22.25
C HIS A 57 18.72 -5.22 -21.21
N VAL A 58 19.29 -6.18 -20.48
CA VAL A 58 20.40 -5.93 -19.55
C VAL A 58 21.63 -5.46 -20.32
N ARG A 59 22.03 -6.18 -21.37
CA ARG A 59 23.17 -5.84 -22.23
C ARG A 59 22.99 -4.45 -22.83
N ASP A 60 21.83 -4.15 -23.40
CA ASP A 60 21.52 -2.85 -23.99
C ASP A 60 21.61 -1.72 -22.96
N THR A 61 21.06 -1.92 -21.75
CA THR A 61 21.18 -0.94 -20.65
C THR A 61 22.63 -0.67 -20.28
N ILE A 62 23.47 -1.70 -20.20
CA ILE A 62 24.88 -1.54 -19.82
C ILE A 62 25.64 -0.83 -20.93
N LEU A 63 25.46 -1.23 -22.19
CA LEU A 63 26.08 -0.60 -23.35
C LEU A 63 25.65 0.87 -23.49
N HIS A 64 24.40 1.20 -23.18
CA HIS A 64 23.93 2.59 -23.14
C HIS A 64 24.77 3.46 -22.21
N GLU A 65 25.05 2.98 -21.00
CA GLU A 65 25.86 3.71 -20.03
C GLU A 65 27.35 3.71 -20.40
N ILE A 66 27.85 2.64 -21.03
CA ILE A 66 29.21 2.57 -21.58
C ILE A 66 29.39 3.60 -22.69
N ALA A 67 28.40 3.76 -23.58
CA ALA A 67 28.43 4.78 -24.62
C ALA A 67 28.58 6.18 -24.01
N HIS A 68 27.84 6.51 -22.94
CA HIS A 68 28.01 7.76 -22.21
C HIS A 68 29.43 7.92 -21.65
N ALA A 69 29.98 6.88 -21.02
CA ALA A 69 31.34 6.91 -20.48
C ALA A 69 32.39 7.15 -21.58
N LEU A 70 32.19 6.60 -22.78
CA LEU A 70 33.11 6.73 -23.92
C LEU A 70 33.03 8.10 -24.61
N VAL A 71 31.86 8.71 -24.73
CA VAL A 71 31.71 10.03 -25.38
C VAL A 71 31.96 11.20 -24.44
N GLY A 72 31.77 11.00 -23.13
CA GLY A 72 32.02 12.02 -22.12
C GLY A 72 30.78 12.86 -21.75
N PRO A 73 30.87 13.64 -20.66
CA PRO A 73 29.70 14.26 -20.00
C PRO A 73 29.04 15.41 -20.77
N LYS A 74 29.71 15.94 -21.80
CA LYS A 74 29.17 17.02 -22.65
C LYS A 74 28.14 16.50 -23.66
N HIS A 75 28.12 15.19 -23.88
CA HIS A 75 27.23 14.53 -24.82
C HIS A 75 26.10 13.87 -24.02
N GLY A 76 24.87 14.37 -24.21
CA GLY A 76 23.66 13.65 -23.82
C GLY A 76 23.34 12.57 -24.86
N HIS A 77 22.07 12.30 -25.10
CA HIS A 77 21.63 11.39 -26.19
C HIS A 77 21.70 12.04 -27.58
N ASP A 78 22.79 12.75 -27.89
CA ASP A 78 22.99 13.44 -29.16
C ASP A 78 23.49 12.49 -30.28
N ARG A 79 23.83 13.05 -31.45
CA ARG A 79 24.32 12.27 -32.59
C ARG A 79 25.64 11.53 -32.28
N VAL A 80 26.51 12.10 -31.46
CA VAL A 80 27.82 11.54 -31.12
C VAL A 80 27.62 10.34 -30.21
N TRP A 81 26.79 10.50 -29.17
CA TRP A 81 26.39 9.40 -28.31
C TRP A 81 25.69 8.30 -29.10
N ARG A 82 24.70 8.62 -29.94
CA ARG A 82 23.93 7.62 -30.69
C ARG A 82 24.82 6.84 -31.65
N ALA A 83 25.74 7.51 -32.35
CA ALA A 83 26.71 6.84 -33.21
C ALA A 83 27.60 5.88 -32.40
N LYS A 84 28.07 6.29 -31.22
CA LYS A 84 28.86 5.42 -30.34
C LYS A 84 28.04 4.23 -29.83
N ALA A 85 26.81 4.47 -29.38
CA ALA A 85 25.89 3.45 -28.89
C ALA A 85 25.67 2.35 -29.94
N LEU A 86 25.30 2.74 -31.17
CA LEU A 86 25.11 1.79 -32.27
C LEU A 86 26.41 1.03 -32.60
N ALA A 87 27.55 1.71 -32.62
CA ALA A 87 28.85 1.09 -32.93
C ALA A 87 29.28 0.03 -31.91
N ILE A 88 28.83 0.11 -30.66
CA ILE A 88 29.12 -0.88 -29.61
C ILE A 88 28.00 -1.90 -29.41
N GLY A 89 26.99 -1.91 -30.28
CA GLY A 89 25.88 -2.87 -30.23
C GLY A 89 24.72 -2.49 -29.30
N CYS A 90 24.64 -1.24 -28.83
CA CYS A 90 23.45 -0.70 -28.19
C CYS A 90 22.41 -0.30 -29.25
N SER A 91 21.13 -0.45 -28.95
CA SER A 91 19.99 -0.02 -29.75
C SER A 91 20.00 1.47 -30.09
N GLY A 92 20.69 2.28 -29.28
CA GLY A 92 20.67 3.74 -29.39
C GLY A 92 19.32 4.36 -28.98
N SER A 93 18.42 3.57 -28.40
CA SER A 93 17.17 4.10 -27.84
C SER A 93 17.46 4.86 -26.55
N ARG A 94 16.80 6.01 -26.38
CA ARG A 94 16.83 6.79 -25.14
C ARG A 94 15.87 6.22 -24.09
N LEU A 95 14.77 5.63 -24.54
CA LEU A 95 13.71 5.12 -23.69
C LEU A 95 13.81 3.61 -23.65
N VAL A 96 13.77 3.05 -22.45
CA VAL A 96 13.39 1.64 -22.31
C VAL A 96 11.95 1.52 -22.78
N ASP A 97 11.63 0.45 -23.50
CA ASP A 97 10.29 0.18 -24.00
C ASP A 97 9.21 0.37 -22.93
N ALA A 98 8.05 0.89 -23.34
CA ALA A 98 6.94 1.16 -22.42
C ALA A 98 6.48 -0.10 -21.70
N ASP A 99 6.57 -1.24 -22.38
CA ASP A 99 6.21 -2.58 -21.93
C ASP A 99 7.32 -3.29 -21.15
N ALA A 100 8.50 -2.68 -21.03
CA ALA A 100 9.60 -3.28 -20.28
C ALA A 100 9.21 -3.50 -18.81
N PRO A 101 9.56 -4.67 -18.23
CA PRO A 101 9.18 -5.02 -16.88
C PRO A 101 9.56 -3.96 -15.84
N ARG A 102 8.57 -3.34 -15.20
CA ARG A 102 8.81 -2.39 -14.12
C ARG A 102 8.98 -3.13 -12.81
N ALA A 103 9.91 -2.65 -11.97
CA ALA A 103 10.02 -3.12 -10.59
C ALA A 103 8.63 -3.03 -9.93
N PRO A 104 8.04 -4.15 -9.46
CA PRO A 104 6.70 -4.12 -8.91
C PRO A 104 6.67 -3.12 -7.76
N ALA A 105 5.72 -2.18 -7.82
CA ALA A 105 5.55 -1.24 -6.73
C ALA A 105 5.07 -2.02 -5.51
N PRO A 106 5.81 -1.99 -4.39
CA PRO A 106 5.42 -2.74 -3.21
C PRO A 106 4.06 -2.30 -2.67
N TRP A 107 3.69 -1.04 -2.85
CA TRP A 107 2.38 -0.53 -2.44
C TRP A 107 1.47 -0.35 -3.64
N ARG A 108 0.27 -0.94 -3.61
CA ARG A 108 -0.77 -0.71 -4.61
C ARG A 108 -2.04 -0.23 -3.94
N GLY A 109 -2.50 0.94 -4.36
CA GLY A 109 -3.75 1.56 -3.93
C GLY A 109 -4.85 1.26 -4.93
N THR A 110 -6.02 0.80 -4.48
CA THR A 110 -7.18 0.51 -5.34
C THR A 110 -8.40 1.26 -4.83
N CYS A 111 -9.09 1.96 -5.72
CA CYS A 111 -10.36 2.64 -5.39
C CYS A 111 -11.57 1.70 -5.56
N PRO A 112 -12.77 2.06 -5.08
CA PRO A 112 -13.96 1.22 -5.22
C PRO A 112 -14.36 0.88 -6.67
N HIS A 113 -13.98 1.72 -7.64
CA HIS A 113 -14.22 1.50 -9.07
C HIS A 113 -13.09 0.69 -9.75
N GLY A 114 -12.11 0.19 -9.00
CA GLY A 114 -11.05 -0.68 -9.53
C GLY A 114 -9.83 0.04 -10.13
N HIS A 115 -9.79 1.38 -10.16
CA HIS A 115 -8.58 2.10 -10.58
C HIS A 115 -7.41 1.85 -9.62
N THR A 116 -6.23 1.55 -10.17
CA THR A 116 -5.02 1.21 -9.40
C THR A 116 -3.96 2.31 -9.43
N TYR A 117 -3.24 2.43 -8.33
CA TYR A 117 -2.17 3.42 -8.11
C TYR A 117 -0.97 2.76 -7.44
N ASP A 118 0.12 2.66 -8.18
CA ASP A 118 1.34 2.02 -7.73
C ASP A 118 2.28 3.03 -7.01
N ARG A 119 2.79 2.64 -5.84
CA ARG A 119 3.71 3.44 -5.01
C ARG A 119 4.91 2.62 -4.52
N HIS A 120 6.09 3.21 -4.62
CA HIS A 120 7.32 2.59 -4.11
C HIS A 120 7.64 2.92 -2.66
N ARG A 121 7.05 3.98 -2.12
CA ARG A 121 7.14 4.36 -0.72
C ARG A 121 5.79 4.12 -0.05
N ARG A 122 5.86 3.79 1.24
CA ARG A 122 4.71 3.69 2.12
C ARG A 122 3.87 4.98 2.03
N PRO A 123 2.56 4.89 1.74
CA PRO A 123 1.68 6.06 1.77
C PRO A 123 1.70 6.72 3.15
N ALA A 124 2.00 8.02 3.19
CA ALA A 124 2.07 8.76 4.45
C ALA A 124 0.70 9.30 4.89
N ARG A 125 -0.19 9.59 3.93
CA ARG A 125 -1.50 10.20 4.15
C ARG A 125 -2.57 9.52 3.30
N PRO A 126 -3.84 9.52 3.74
CA PRO A 126 -4.97 9.07 2.92
C PRO A 126 -5.03 9.77 1.58
N ALA A 127 -5.38 9.02 0.54
CA ALA A 127 -5.52 9.53 -0.81
C ALA A 127 -6.80 8.96 -1.43
N SER A 128 -7.42 9.72 -2.33
CA SER A 128 -8.58 9.29 -3.12
C SER A 128 -8.24 9.23 -4.62
N CYS A 129 -9.07 8.52 -5.37
CA CYS A 129 -8.90 8.34 -6.80
C CYS A 129 -9.15 9.63 -7.58
N THR A 130 -8.08 10.17 -8.18
CA THR A 130 -8.13 11.36 -9.04
C THR A 130 -8.86 11.14 -10.37
N ARG A 131 -9.07 9.87 -10.77
CA ARG A 131 -9.85 9.51 -11.96
C ARG A 131 -11.36 9.50 -11.69
N CYS A 132 -11.76 9.16 -10.46
CA CYS A 132 -13.17 9.22 -10.04
C CYS A 132 -13.58 10.65 -9.68
N ASP A 133 -12.70 11.41 -9.02
CA ASP A 133 -12.91 12.82 -8.69
C ASP A 133 -11.58 13.56 -8.66
N ARG A 134 -11.50 14.71 -9.33
CA ARG A 134 -10.27 15.51 -9.39
C ARG A 134 -9.92 16.12 -8.03
N ARG A 135 -10.88 16.27 -7.11
CA ARG A 135 -10.68 16.73 -5.74
C ARG A 135 -10.58 15.53 -4.78
N PHE A 136 -10.06 15.77 -3.57
CA PHE A 136 -10.07 14.73 -2.55
C PHE A 136 -11.50 14.39 -2.17
N ASN A 137 -11.89 13.13 -2.38
CA ASN A 137 -13.23 12.65 -2.12
C ASN A 137 -13.16 11.34 -1.30
N PRO A 138 -13.65 11.34 -0.06
CA PRO A 138 -13.65 10.16 0.80
C PRO A 138 -14.36 8.93 0.21
N ASP A 139 -15.33 9.11 -0.70
CA ASP A 139 -16.05 8.00 -1.35
C ASP A 139 -15.15 7.21 -2.29
N TYR A 140 -14.04 7.80 -2.74
CA TYR A 140 -13.08 7.17 -3.64
C TYR A 140 -11.73 6.92 -2.98
N LEU A 141 -11.71 6.70 -1.66
CA LEU A 141 -10.50 6.39 -0.91
C LEU A 141 -9.77 5.18 -1.48
N LEU A 142 -8.45 5.29 -1.54
CA LEU A 142 -7.59 4.19 -1.92
C LEU A 142 -7.39 3.23 -0.74
N THR A 143 -7.68 1.97 -0.98
CA THR A 143 -7.31 0.86 -0.09
C THR A 143 -5.97 0.29 -0.53
N TRP A 144 -5.10 -0.07 0.42
CA TRP A 144 -3.72 -0.40 0.12
C TRP A 144 -3.40 -1.89 0.31
N THR A 145 -2.58 -2.40 -0.60
CA THR A 145 -1.86 -3.66 -0.44
C THR A 145 -0.36 -3.39 -0.36
N PHE A 146 0.36 -4.20 0.41
CA PHE A 146 1.82 -4.26 0.43
C PHE A 146 2.26 -5.65 -0.03
N HIS A 147 2.98 -5.72 -1.16
CA HIS A 147 3.31 -6.98 -1.84
C HIS A 147 2.07 -7.89 -2.04
N GLY A 148 0.96 -7.29 -2.49
CA GLY A 148 -0.30 -8.00 -2.75
C GLY A 148 -1.12 -8.35 -1.51
N ARG A 149 -0.59 -8.13 -0.29
CA ARG A 149 -1.33 -8.38 0.95
C ARG A 149 -2.02 -7.11 1.41
N ALA A 150 -3.33 -7.15 1.64
CA ALA A 150 -4.08 -6.04 2.20
C ALA A 150 -3.44 -5.56 3.51
N THR A 151 -3.12 -4.27 3.60
CA THR A 151 -2.50 -3.71 4.80
C THR A 151 -2.78 -2.22 4.94
N SER A 152 -2.73 -1.76 6.19
CA SER A 152 -2.75 -0.33 6.47
C SER A 152 -1.34 0.28 6.33
N PRO A 153 -1.21 1.46 5.71
CA PRO A 153 0.01 2.25 5.74
C PRO A 153 0.39 2.75 7.14
N GLY A 154 -0.32 2.42 8.21
CA GLY A 154 0.18 2.54 9.59
C GLY A 154 -0.50 3.59 10.46
N PRO A 155 -0.02 3.74 11.72
CA PRO A 155 -0.77 4.49 12.73
C PRO A 155 -1.01 5.96 12.41
N GLN A 156 -0.06 6.62 11.74
CA GLN A 156 -0.25 8.02 11.31
C GLN A 156 -1.31 8.14 10.22
N TYR A 157 -1.24 7.27 9.22
CA TYR A 157 -2.22 7.19 8.14
C TYR A 157 -3.62 6.93 8.70
N GLU A 158 -3.74 5.98 9.64
CA GLU A 158 -5.00 5.63 10.30
C GLU A 158 -5.58 6.82 11.08
N ARG A 159 -4.77 7.54 11.87
CA ARG A 159 -5.23 8.72 12.60
C ARG A 159 -5.77 9.80 11.67
N GLU A 160 -5.08 10.05 10.57
CA GLU A 160 -5.51 11.03 9.58
C GLU A 160 -6.77 10.59 8.85
N LEU A 161 -6.88 9.31 8.50
CA LEU A 161 -8.08 8.72 7.88
C LEU A 161 -9.29 8.88 8.80
N SER A 162 -9.15 8.53 10.09
CA SER A 162 -10.22 8.68 11.08
C SER A 162 -10.64 10.14 11.25
N ARG A 163 -9.69 11.08 11.22
CA ARG A 163 -10.00 12.52 11.27
C ARG A 163 -10.82 12.95 10.06
N LEU A 164 -10.46 12.51 8.85
CA LEU A 164 -11.15 12.86 7.61
C LEU A 164 -12.59 12.30 7.58
N LEU A 165 -12.77 11.03 7.92
CA LEU A 165 -14.08 10.39 7.96
C LEU A 165 -14.97 10.99 9.08
N GLY A 166 -14.40 11.26 10.26
CA GLY A 166 -15.11 11.91 11.36
C GLY A 166 -15.48 13.37 11.11
N ALA A 167 -14.73 14.09 10.27
CA ALA A 167 -15.08 15.46 9.84
C ALA A 167 -16.21 15.48 8.80
N ARG A 168 -16.38 14.41 8.01
CA ARG A 168 -17.49 14.23 7.09
C ARG A 168 -18.79 13.90 7.82
N SER A 169 -18.76 12.96 8.78
CA SER A 169 -19.94 12.60 9.57
C SER A 169 -20.53 13.80 10.31
N ARG A 170 -19.68 14.71 10.81
CA ARG A 170 -20.12 15.98 11.45
C ARG A 170 -20.69 17.01 10.49
N ARG A 171 -20.34 16.97 9.19
CA ARG A 171 -20.88 17.88 8.16
C ARG A 171 -22.09 17.31 7.43
N GLY A 172 -22.26 15.99 7.42
CA GLY A 172 -23.35 15.27 6.76
C GLY A 172 -24.62 15.12 7.58
N GLY A 173 -24.71 15.77 8.76
CA GLY A 173 -25.89 15.73 9.63
C GLY A 173 -27.18 16.28 9.01
N ASP A 174 -27.10 16.98 7.86
CA ASP A 174 -28.27 17.62 7.21
C ASP A 174 -28.58 17.12 5.79
N ARG A 175 -27.92 16.09 5.24
CA ARG A 175 -28.32 15.54 3.93
C ARG A 175 -28.19 14.02 3.88
N ALA A 176 -29.34 13.35 3.80
CA ALA A 176 -29.47 11.95 3.43
C ALA A 176 -28.69 11.67 2.13
N GLY A 177 -27.71 10.78 2.20
CA GLY A 177 -26.85 10.39 1.08
C GLY A 177 -27.04 8.91 0.74
N LEU A 178 -27.17 8.64 -0.55
CA LEU A 178 -27.36 7.33 -1.21
C LEU A 178 -26.32 6.27 -0.78
N PRO A 179 -26.66 4.96 -0.90
CA PRO A 179 -25.82 3.86 -0.45
C PRO A 179 -24.55 3.68 -1.31
N ILE A 180 -23.47 3.26 -0.64
CA ILE A 180 -22.19 2.85 -1.26
C ILE A 180 -22.31 1.38 -1.70
N PRO A 181 -22.13 1.02 -2.98
CA PRO A 181 -22.09 -0.38 -3.40
C PRO A 181 -20.77 -1.04 -2.98
N GLY A 182 -20.83 -2.21 -2.32
CA GLY A 182 -19.67 -3.07 -2.07
C GLY A 182 -19.39 -3.49 -0.62
N LEU A 183 -20.25 -3.16 0.34
CA LEU A 183 -20.35 -3.95 1.57
C LEU A 183 -21.34 -5.10 1.35
N PRO A 184 -21.08 -6.33 1.84
CA PRO A 184 -22.08 -7.40 1.79
C PRO A 184 -23.31 -7.00 2.63
N ASP A 185 -24.48 -7.11 2.01
CA ASP A 185 -25.78 -6.98 2.66
C ASP A 185 -25.94 -8.06 3.73
N ALA A 186 -26.08 -7.62 4.98
CA ALA A 186 -26.69 -8.42 6.02
C ALA A 186 -27.57 -7.49 6.82
N PHE A 187 -28.77 -7.18 6.33
CA PHE A 187 -30.00 -6.92 7.11
C PHE A 187 -31.14 -6.67 6.12
N GLY A 188 -31.84 -7.74 5.75
CA GLY A 188 -33.10 -7.67 5.02
C GLY A 188 -34.27 -7.31 5.95
N ALA A 189 -34.89 -6.18 5.63
CA ALA A 189 -36.31 -5.84 5.71
C ALA A 189 -37.17 -6.39 6.87
N ALA A 190 -37.56 -5.48 7.78
CA ALA A 190 -38.94 -5.35 8.24
C ALA A 190 -39.18 -3.91 8.71
N GLY A 191 -40.28 -3.28 8.26
CA GLY A 191 -40.75 -2.00 8.78
C GLY A 191 -40.84 -0.84 7.80
N ARG A 192 -41.37 -1.06 6.58
CA ARG A 192 -42.07 0.01 5.84
C ARG A 192 -43.56 -0.14 6.09
N ALA A 193 -44.07 0.52 7.11
CA ALA A 193 -45.47 1.00 7.20
C ALA A 193 -45.62 1.91 8.43
N ALA A 194 -46.50 2.89 8.31
CA ALA A 194 -46.93 3.85 9.33
C ALA A 194 -46.00 5.04 9.61
N ALA A 195 -45.86 5.91 8.61
CA ALA A 195 -45.82 7.36 8.86
C ALA A 195 -47.08 7.98 8.24
N SER A 196 -48.14 8.14 9.04
CA SER A 196 -49.12 9.22 8.87
C SER A 196 -49.96 9.37 10.13
N ALA A 197 -50.06 10.61 10.61
CA ALA A 197 -51.03 11.19 11.55
C ALA A 197 -50.59 11.39 13.03
N ALA A 198 -50.74 12.66 13.44
CA ALA A 198 -50.79 13.24 14.80
C ALA A 198 -49.46 13.24 15.59
N SER A 199 -48.84 14.35 16.01
CA SER A 199 -49.35 15.66 16.42
C SER A 199 -50.64 15.61 17.22
N ASP A 200 -50.59 15.00 18.40
CA ASP A 200 -51.11 15.57 19.65
C ASP A 200 -50.93 14.57 20.79
N ALA A 201 -50.07 14.92 21.75
CA ALA A 201 -50.11 14.53 23.16
C ALA A 201 -48.72 14.76 23.78
N ALA A 202 -48.45 16.02 24.11
CA ALA A 202 -47.56 16.29 25.23
C ALA A 202 -48.22 15.68 26.49
N ALA A 203 -47.59 14.64 27.07
CA ALA A 203 -47.40 14.45 28.51
C ALA A 203 -47.14 12.97 28.85
N ARG A 204 -46.04 12.75 29.60
CA ARG A 204 -45.69 11.57 30.42
C ARG A 204 -45.00 10.40 29.70
N GLY A 205 -43.70 10.23 29.96
CA GLY A 205 -42.95 9.01 29.69
C GLY A 205 -41.47 9.29 29.37
N GLY A 206 -40.61 9.37 30.39
CA GLY A 206 -39.18 9.54 30.20
C GLY A 206 -38.54 8.37 29.46
N THR A 207 -37.77 8.64 28.41
CA THR A 207 -36.95 7.63 27.73
C THR A 207 -35.54 7.62 28.33
N LEU A 208 -35.21 6.55 29.03
CA LEU A 208 -33.85 6.25 29.50
C LEU A 208 -32.90 6.16 28.29
N ALA A 209 -31.76 6.84 28.40
CA ALA A 209 -30.65 6.72 27.44
C ALA A 209 -30.18 5.25 27.33
N PRO A 210 -29.67 4.79 26.17
CA PRO A 210 -29.19 3.42 26.02
C PRO A 210 -28.09 3.14 27.05
N GLU A 211 -28.28 2.12 27.89
CA GLU A 211 -27.31 1.68 28.89
C GLU A 211 -25.96 1.40 28.23
N ARG A 212 -24.92 2.06 28.72
CA ARG A 212 -23.54 1.82 28.28
C ARG A 212 -23.10 0.46 28.82
N ASP A 213 -22.80 -0.49 27.94
CA ASP A 213 -22.20 -1.77 28.33
C ASP A 213 -20.75 -1.53 28.80
N PRO A 214 -20.48 -1.62 30.12
CA PRO A 214 -19.17 -1.30 30.68
C PRO A 214 -18.09 -2.28 30.21
N ALA A 215 -18.44 -3.50 29.82
CA ALA A 215 -17.50 -4.49 29.34
C ALA A 215 -16.96 -4.12 27.95
N ARG A 216 -17.81 -3.57 27.07
CA ARG A 216 -17.39 -3.05 25.76
C ARG A 216 -16.45 -1.85 25.88
N ASP A 217 -16.71 -0.95 26.83
CA ASP A 217 -15.84 0.19 27.10
C ASP A 217 -14.46 -0.24 27.62
N LEU A 218 -14.42 -1.26 28.49
CA LEU A 218 -13.18 -1.87 28.96
C LEU A 218 -12.40 -2.53 27.82
N ALA A 219 -13.10 -3.25 26.93
CA ALA A 219 -12.53 -3.88 25.74
C ALA A 219 -11.87 -2.85 24.81
N ALA A 220 -12.57 -1.76 24.49
CA ALA A 220 -12.07 -0.70 23.63
C ALA A 220 -10.85 0.03 24.22
N ARG A 221 -10.73 0.06 25.55
CA ARG A 221 -9.63 0.71 26.29
C ARG A 221 -8.46 -0.23 26.61
N GLY A 222 -8.55 -1.51 26.25
CA GLY A 222 -7.48 -2.46 26.53
C GLY A 222 -7.42 -2.97 27.97
N ARG A 223 -8.50 -2.79 28.73
CA ARG A 223 -8.55 -3.01 30.19
C ARG A 223 -9.25 -4.31 30.59
N LEU A 224 -9.34 -5.27 29.67
CA LEU A 224 -9.89 -6.60 29.98
C LEU A 224 -8.80 -7.45 30.63
N THR A 225 -9.17 -8.20 31.66
CA THR A 225 -8.23 -9.00 32.44
C THR A 225 -7.77 -10.24 31.67
N PRO A 226 -6.51 -10.70 31.83
CA PRO A 226 -6.09 -12.02 31.39
C PRO A 226 -7.03 -13.12 31.89
N GLY A 227 -7.34 -14.09 31.05
CA GLY A 227 -8.32 -15.14 31.31
C GLY A 227 -9.73 -14.82 30.77
N THR A 228 -10.04 -13.55 30.48
CA THR A 228 -11.35 -13.17 29.91
C THR A 228 -11.55 -13.80 28.54
N VAL A 229 -12.68 -14.48 28.34
CA VAL A 229 -13.10 -15.01 27.05
C VAL A 229 -13.79 -13.92 26.26
N VAL A 230 -13.27 -13.68 25.06
CA VAL A 230 -13.75 -12.64 24.16
C VAL A 230 -13.98 -13.20 22.77
N ARG A 231 -14.82 -12.52 21.99
CA ARG A 231 -15.08 -12.83 20.60
C ARG A 231 -14.28 -11.89 19.72
N ILE A 232 -13.60 -12.46 18.73
CA ILE A 232 -12.94 -11.67 17.69
C ILE A 232 -14.00 -11.16 16.71
N THR A 233 -14.10 -9.85 16.55
CA THR A 233 -14.96 -9.20 15.55
C THR A 233 -14.18 -8.63 14.37
N ALA A 234 -12.85 -8.82 14.35
CA ALA A 234 -12.03 -8.49 13.20
C ALA A 234 -12.41 -9.40 12.02
N PRO A 235 -12.71 -8.83 10.84
CA PRO A 235 -13.00 -9.62 9.66
C PRO A 235 -11.77 -10.45 9.24
N GLY A 236 -11.99 -11.72 8.88
CA GLY A 236 -10.95 -12.64 8.44
C GLY A 236 -11.05 -14.02 9.08
N LYS A 237 -9.98 -14.81 8.97
CA LYS A 237 -9.91 -16.24 9.36
C LYS A 237 -10.42 -16.55 10.78
N TYR A 238 -10.32 -15.58 11.70
CA TYR A 238 -10.65 -15.76 13.11
C TYR A 238 -11.92 -15.01 13.54
N PHE A 239 -12.68 -14.43 12.60
CA PHE A 239 -13.96 -13.76 12.89
C PHE A 239 -14.92 -14.69 13.63
N GLY A 240 -15.59 -14.17 14.66
CA GLY A 240 -16.52 -14.93 15.50
C GLY A 240 -15.87 -15.91 16.47
N SER A 241 -14.55 -16.12 16.39
CA SER A 241 -13.85 -17.06 17.26
C SER A 241 -13.83 -16.56 18.70
N ARG A 242 -14.15 -17.48 19.63
CA ARG A 242 -13.92 -17.29 21.06
C ARG A 242 -12.45 -17.52 21.37
N VAL A 243 -11.84 -16.55 22.04
CA VAL A 243 -10.41 -16.56 22.37
C VAL A 243 -10.23 -16.07 23.80
N THR A 244 -9.20 -16.56 24.48
CA THR A 244 -8.88 -16.15 25.85
C THR A 244 -7.82 -15.06 25.82
N ILE A 245 -8.04 -13.95 26.52
CA ILE A 245 -7.03 -12.91 26.67
C ILE A 245 -5.86 -13.45 27.48
N LEU A 246 -4.64 -13.32 26.94
CA LEU A 246 -3.40 -13.63 27.65
C LEU A 246 -2.80 -12.40 28.31
N LYS A 247 -2.79 -11.27 27.59
CA LYS A 247 -2.34 -9.98 28.12
C LYS A 247 -2.79 -8.83 27.25
N SER A 248 -2.91 -7.64 27.84
CA SER A 248 -3.09 -6.38 27.13
C SER A 248 -1.73 -5.76 26.79
N ALA A 249 -1.56 -5.36 25.53
CA ALA A 249 -0.47 -4.49 25.10
C ALA A 249 -0.98 -3.06 24.96
N ARG A 250 -0.19 -2.15 24.38
CA ARG A 250 -0.55 -0.72 24.27
C ARG A 250 -1.79 -0.45 23.40
N THR A 251 -2.09 -1.30 22.43
CA THR A 251 -3.15 -1.06 21.41
C THR A 251 -3.90 -2.33 20.97
N ARG A 252 -3.61 -3.46 21.60
CA ARG A 252 -4.11 -4.79 21.19
C ARG A 252 -4.09 -5.76 22.36
N TYR A 253 -4.96 -6.76 22.31
CA TYR A 253 -4.87 -7.94 23.16
C TYR A 253 -4.01 -9.01 22.50
N HIS A 254 -3.19 -9.68 23.28
CA HIS A 254 -2.67 -10.99 22.94
C HIS A 254 -3.68 -12.01 23.40
N VAL A 255 -4.10 -12.90 22.50
CA VAL A 255 -5.19 -13.85 22.76
C VAL A 255 -4.78 -15.25 22.33
N ARG A 256 -5.37 -16.26 22.96
CA ARG A 256 -5.16 -17.68 22.66
C ARG A 256 -6.43 -18.34 22.15
N ARG A 257 -6.29 -19.19 21.14
CA ARG A 257 -7.36 -20.04 20.59
C ARG A 257 -6.82 -21.47 20.40
N GLY A 258 -7.14 -22.38 21.31
CA GLY A 258 -6.47 -23.69 21.33
C GLY A 258 -4.95 -23.51 21.51
N GLU A 259 -4.15 -24.04 20.59
CA GLU A 259 -2.69 -23.87 20.57
C GLU A 259 -2.23 -22.56 19.90
N ASP A 260 -3.09 -21.91 19.12
CA ASP A 260 -2.76 -20.69 18.39
C ASP A 260 -2.64 -19.46 19.32
N ARG A 261 -1.59 -18.66 19.11
CA ARG A 261 -1.40 -17.34 19.74
C ARG A 261 -1.56 -16.22 18.72
N LEU A 262 -2.47 -15.28 19.00
CA LEU A 262 -2.86 -14.22 18.09
C LEU A 262 -2.75 -12.85 18.77
N THR A 263 -2.78 -11.78 17.97
CA THR A 263 -2.96 -10.42 18.47
C THR A 263 -4.14 -9.75 17.80
N VAL A 264 -5.04 -9.16 18.58
CA VAL A 264 -6.29 -8.56 18.10
C VAL A 264 -6.38 -7.12 18.63
N PRO A 265 -6.52 -6.11 17.76
CA PRO A 265 -6.73 -4.73 18.21
C PRO A 265 -7.97 -4.60 19.11
N PHE A 266 -7.94 -3.68 20.06
CA PHE A 266 -9.03 -3.48 21.05
C PHE A 266 -10.42 -3.29 20.42
N ALA A 267 -10.47 -2.57 19.31
CA ALA A 267 -11.71 -2.29 18.58
C ALA A 267 -12.37 -3.54 17.97
N TYR A 268 -11.65 -4.67 17.91
CA TYR A 268 -12.12 -5.91 17.30
C TYR A 268 -12.29 -7.05 18.31
N VAL A 269 -12.49 -6.68 19.57
CA VAL A 269 -12.68 -7.59 20.67
C VAL A 269 -14.00 -7.25 21.35
N GLU A 270 -14.93 -8.20 21.32
CA GLU A 270 -16.18 -8.09 22.08
C GLU A 270 -16.14 -9.05 23.29
N PRO A 271 -16.44 -8.57 24.51
CA PRO A 271 -16.62 -9.45 25.66
C PRO A 271 -17.72 -10.46 25.40
N VAL A 272 -17.50 -11.73 25.76
CA VAL A 272 -18.56 -12.73 25.78
C VAL A 272 -19.01 -12.86 27.24
N PRO A 273 -20.30 -12.67 27.56
CA PRO A 273 -20.80 -12.87 28.92
C PRO A 273 -20.46 -14.29 29.39
N PRO A 274 -20.01 -14.47 30.65
CA PRO A 274 -19.92 -15.81 31.23
C PRO A 274 -21.32 -16.45 31.21
N ARG A 275 -21.39 -17.73 30.82
CA ARG A 275 -22.59 -18.54 31.01
C ARG A 275 -22.69 -18.96 32.47
#